data_AF-A0A0C9QX08-F1
#
_entry.id   AF-A0A0C9QX08-F1
#
_cell.length_a   1.000
_cell.length_b   1.000
_cell.length_c   1.000
_cell.angle_alpha   90.00
_cell.angle_beta   90.00
_cell.angle_gamma   90.00
#
_symmetry.space_group_name_H-M   'P 1'
#
loop_
_entity.id
_entity.type
_entity.pdbx_description
1 polymer ?
#
loop_
_entity_poly.entity_id
_entity_poly.type
_entity_poly.pdbx_seq_one_letter_code
_entity_poly.pdbx_strand_id
1 'polypeptide(L)'
;MRLFFSSKSHLLSTRNGKFWCDTSKTLSKCCHRSVESTISTKQEKSHMFKYLHSKMKACGPITVAEYMKEALTHPTEGYYMKRDVFGSQGDFITSPEISQLFGEMIGVWVLSEWRKFSNDPLQLVELGPGRGTLSKDILKVFKQFAVGNKISIHLVEVSPALSAIQATNLCVSSKEIEMNGCLKHYREGTTQEGNRVFWYNSVHDVPRKFSVFIAHEFFDALPIHKFHKNSGYWS
;
A
#
# COMPACT_ATOMS: atom_id res chain seq x y z
N MET A 1 3.53 5.55 -54.16
CA MET A 1 3.12 4.55 -55.16
C MET A 1 2.05 3.67 -54.52
N ARG A 2 0.95 3.44 -55.23
CA ARG A 2 -0.38 3.06 -54.73
C ARG A 2 -0.69 1.59 -55.10
N LEU A 3 -1.61 0.96 -54.34
CA LEU A 3 -2.53 -0.15 -54.71
C LEU A 3 -2.07 -1.60 -54.39
N PHE A 4 -2.94 -2.59 -54.08
CA PHE A 4 -4.36 -2.84 -54.43
C PHE A 4 -5.09 -3.78 -53.42
N PHE A 5 -6.43 -3.72 -53.45
CA PHE A 5 -7.48 -4.52 -52.78
C PHE A 5 -7.62 -6.00 -53.25
N SER A 6 -8.33 -6.85 -52.49
CA SER A 6 -9.51 -7.60 -53.02
C SER A 6 -10.36 -8.28 -51.92
N SER A 7 -11.68 -8.18 -52.09
CA SER A 7 -12.76 -8.87 -51.38
C SER A 7 -13.19 -10.16 -52.10
N LYS A 8 -13.99 -11.02 -51.44
CA LYS A 8 -15.21 -11.61 -52.01
C LYS A 8 -16.04 -12.40 -50.98
N SER A 9 -17.35 -12.13 -51.04
CA SER A 9 -18.50 -12.77 -50.40
C SER A 9 -19.08 -13.88 -51.28
N HIS A 10 -19.78 -14.88 -50.71
CA HIS A 10 -20.82 -15.66 -51.41
C HIS A 10 -22.06 -15.90 -50.53
N LEU A 11 -23.21 -15.82 -51.20
CA LEU A 11 -24.61 -15.85 -50.77
C LEU A 11 -25.27 -17.20 -51.12
N LEU A 12 -26.51 -17.39 -50.62
CA LEU A 12 -27.65 -18.25 -51.08
C LEU A 12 -28.04 -19.35 -50.05
N SER A 13 -29.29 -19.78 -49.83
CA SER A 13 -30.68 -19.31 -50.03
C SER A 13 -31.64 -20.49 -49.71
N THR A 14 -32.88 -20.20 -49.25
CA THR A 14 -34.13 -21.04 -49.24
C THR A 14 -34.21 -22.27 -48.30
N ARG A 15 -35.36 -22.82 -47.83
CA ARG A 15 -36.83 -22.63 -48.02
C ARG A 15 -37.59 -23.39 -46.90
N ASN A 16 -38.84 -23.01 -46.63
CA ASN A 16 -39.84 -23.70 -45.79
C ASN A 16 -40.24 -25.11 -46.27
N GLY A 17 -40.60 -26.01 -45.34
CA GLY A 17 -41.33 -27.26 -45.62
C GLY A 17 -41.76 -28.03 -44.37
N LYS A 18 -43.07 -28.08 -44.11
CA LYS A 18 -43.72 -28.93 -43.08
C LYS A 18 -43.74 -30.39 -43.55
N PHE A 19 -43.56 -31.34 -42.63
CA PHE A 19 -44.09 -32.70 -42.75
C PHE A 19 -44.60 -33.17 -41.38
N TRP A 20 -45.87 -33.59 -41.35
CA TRP A 20 -46.52 -34.31 -40.27
C TRP A 20 -46.29 -35.82 -40.47
N CYS A 21 -46.02 -36.57 -39.40
CA CYS A 21 -46.48 -37.94 -39.29
C CYS A 21 -46.67 -38.30 -37.81
N ASP A 22 -47.89 -38.72 -37.51
CA ASP A 22 -48.39 -39.23 -36.24
C ASP A 22 -47.98 -40.71 -36.10
N THR A 23 -47.57 -41.14 -34.91
CA THR A 23 -47.97 -42.44 -34.32
C THR A 23 -47.42 -42.60 -32.91
N SER A 24 -48.34 -42.91 -32.01
CA SER A 24 -48.18 -43.26 -30.60
C SER A 24 -47.33 -44.52 -30.35
N LYS A 25 -46.44 -44.50 -29.33
CA LYS A 25 -46.42 -45.38 -28.12
C LYS A 25 -45.02 -45.54 -27.50
N THR A 26 -44.90 -44.99 -26.29
CA THR A 26 -44.24 -45.49 -25.06
C THR A 26 -42.76 -45.92 -24.98
N LEU A 27 -42.11 -45.27 -23.99
CA LEU A 27 -41.14 -45.77 -23.00
C LEU A 27 -39.67 -45.95 -23.41
N SER A 28 -38.86 -44.94 -23.11
CA SER A 28 -37.81 -45.04 -22.08
C SER A 28 -37.12 -43.67 -21.89
N LYS A 29 -36.98 -43.27 -20.62
CA LYS A 29 -36.37 -42.01 -20.18
C LYS A 29 -34.86 -42.05 -20.45
N CYS A 30 -34.35 -41.11 -21.25
CA CYS A 30 -32.97 -40.64 -21.14
C CYS A 30 -32.82 -39.20 -21.64
N CYS A 31 -32.10 -38.40 -20.84
CA CYS A 31 -31.51 -37.07 -21.10
C CYS A 31 -32.39 -35.94 -21.70
N HIS A 32 -32.66 -34.92 -20.88
CA HIS A 32 -31.96 -33.64 -20.96
C HIS A 32 -32.49 -32.70 -19.87
N ARG A 33 -31.75 -32.56 -18.77
CA ARG A 33 -31.96 -31.46 -17.82
C ARG A 33 -31.21 -30.26 -18.40
N SER A 34 -31.94 -29.36 -19.03
CA SER A 34 -31.46 -28.01 -19.31
C SER A 34 -31.14 -27.34 -17.97
N VAL A 35 -29.86 -27.31 -17.62
CA VAL A 35 -29.35 -26.48 -16.54
C VAL A 35 -29.26 -25.07 -17.12
N GLU A 36 -30.34 -24.32 -17.05
CA GLU A 36 -30.26 -22.86 -17.04
C GLU A 36 -29.55 -22.49 -15.72
N SER A 37 -28.25 -22.30 -15.79
CA SER A 37 -27.46 -21.75 -14.70
C SER A 37 -27.66 -20.24 -14.66
N THR A 38 -28.71 -19.82 -13.96
CA THR A 38 -28.87 -18.45 -13.50
C THR A 38 -27.76 -18.15 -12.48
N ILE A 39 -26.57 -17.77 -12.94
CA ILE A 39 -25.52 -17.23 -12.07
C ILE A 39 -25.84 -15.75 -11.84
N SER A 40 -26.74 -15.50 -10.89
CA SER A 40 -26.89 -14.20 -10.25
C SER A 40 -26.20 -14.25 -8.88
N THR A 41 -24.88 -14.06 -8.86
CA THR A 41 -24.16 -13.83 -7.60
C THR A 41 -24.18 -12.33 -7.29
N LYS A 42 -25.15 -11.90 -6.47
CA LYS A 42 -25.11 -10.61 -5.78
C LYS A 42 -23.92 -10.64 -4.82
N GLN A 43 -22.78 -10.08 -5.24
CA GLN A 43 -21.62 -9.95 -4.37
C GLN A 43 -21.96 -8.97 -3.23
N GLU A 44 -21.82 -9.42 -1.98
CA GLU A 44 -22.17 -8.61 -0.82
C GLU A 44 -21.23 -7.40 -0.71
N LYS A 45 -21.82 -6.21 -0.59
CA LYS A 45 -21.06 -4.95 -0.57
C LYS A 45 -20.26 -4.81 0.72
N SER A 46 -18.96 -4.49 0.60
CA SER A 46 -18.05 -4.32 1.75
C SER A 46 -18.51 -3.21 2.71
N HIS A 47 -18.07 -3.28 3.96
CA HIS A 47 -18.34 -2.24 4.96
C HIS A 47 -17.77 -0.89 4.52
N MET A 48 -16.54 -0.86 3.98
CA MET A 48 -15.94 0.32 3.34
C MET A 48 -16.83 0.92 2.23
N PHE A 49 -17.42 0.10 1.36
CA PHE A 49 -18.35 0.59 0.33
C PHE A 49 -19.54 1.30 0.97
N LYS A 50 -20.17 0.67 1.97
CA LYS A 50 -21.35 1.24 2.66
C LYS A 50 -21.01 2.58 3.32
N TYR A 51 -19.83 2.67 3.95
CA TYR A 51 -19.33 3.91 4.55
C TYR A 51 -19.13 5.03 3.52
N LEU A 52 -18.34 4.78 2.47
CA LEU A 52 -18.04 5.78 1.44
C LEU A 52 -19.31 6.24 0.71
N HIS A 53 -20.20 5.30 0.37
CA HIS A 53 -21.46 5.62 -0.28
C HIS A 53 -22.35 6.50 0.61
N SER A 54 -22.39 6.23 1.92
CA SER A 54 -23.15 7.06 2.87
C SER A 54 -22.55 8.47 2.99
N LYS A 55 -21.21 8.57 3.04
CA LYS A 55 -20.49 9.84 3.03
C LYS A 55 -20.79 10.67 1.77
N MET A 56 -20.76 10.04 0.58
CA MET A 56 -21.06 10.73 -0.68
C MET A 56 -22.52 11.17 -0.79
N LYS A 57 -23.46 10.39 -0.23
CA LYS A 57 -24.87 10.78 -0.17
C LYS A 57 -25.12 11.98 0.74
N ALA A 58 -24.37 12.10 1.83
CA ALA A 58 -24.54 13.18 2.80
C ALA A 58 -23.81 14.47 2.43
N CYS A 59 -22.58 14.36 1.91
CA CYS A 59 -21.67 15.50 1.69
C CYS A 59 -21.46 15.86 0.22
N GLY A 60 -22.03 15.10 -0.72
CA GLY A 60 -21.78 15.22 -2.14
C GLY A 60 -20.56 14.41 -2.61
N PRO A 61 -20.12 14.59 -3.86
CA PRO A 61 -18.96 13.89 -4.41
C PRO A 61 -17.70 14.13 -3.58
N ILE A 62 -16.92 13.08 -3.36
CA ILE A 62 -15.60 13.17 -2.73
C ILE A 62 -14.51 13.18 -3.80
N THR A 63 -13.38 13.80 -3.49
CA THR A 63 -12.19 13.78 -4.34
C THR A 63 -11.54 12.41 -4.39
N VAL A 64 -10.70 12.15 -5.40
CA VAL A 64 -9.86 10.95 -5.45
C VAL A 64 -8.95 10.86 -4.22
N ALA A 65 -8.43 12.00 -3.75
CA ALA A 65 -7.58 12.06 -2.57
C ALA A 65 -8.34 11.61 -1.30
N GLU A 66 -9.57 12.09 -1.11
CA GLU A 66 -10.39 11.64 0.02
C GLU A 66 -10.72 10.16 -0.07
N TYR A 67 -11.07 9.66 -1.25
CA TYR A 67 -11.29 8.23 -1.46
C TYR A 67 -10.04 7.41 -1.08
N MET A 68 -8.86 7.77 -1.61
CA MET A 68 -7.60 7.09 -1.30
C MET A 68 -7.29 7.13 0.19
N LYS A 69 -7.45 8.29 0.83
CA LYS A 69 -7.22 8.46 2.27
C LYS A 69 -8.07 7.48 3.08
N GLU A 70 -9.38 7.43 2.84
CA GLU A 70 -10.28 6.51 3.55
C GLU A 70 -9.94 5.05 3.24
N ALA A 71 -9.74 4.70 1.96
CA ALA A 71 -9.42 3.33 1.55
C ALA A 71 -8.14 2.80 2.20
N LEU A 72 -7.12 3.65 2.37
CA LEU A 72 -5.80 3.25 2.88
C LEU A 72 -5.71 3.34 4.42
N THR A 73 -6.30 4.38 5.03
CA THR A 73 -6.02 4.75 6.43
C THR A 73 -7.25 4.86 7.33
N HIS A 74 -8.46 4.51 6.86
CA HIS A 74 -9.65 4.53 7.72
C HIS A 74 -9.42 3.67 8.99
N PRO A 75 -9.67 4.18 10.21
CA PRO A 75 -9.23 3.52 11.44
C PRO A 75 -9.71 2.08 11.58
N THR A 76 -10.94 1.79 11.14
CA THR A 76 -11.50 0.44 11.24
C THR A 76 -11.42 -0.35 9.95
N GLU A 77 -11.31 0.27 8.77
CA GLU A 77 -11.54 -0.34 7.44
C GLU A 77 -10.39 -0.15 6.45
N GLY A 78 -9.40 0.67 6.80
CA GLY A 78 -8.28 1.04 5.93
C GLY A 78 -7.37 -0.15 5.68
N TYR A 79 -6.86 -0.21 4.46
CA TYR A 79 -5.95 -1.26 3.99
C TYR A 79 -4.76 -1.46 4.94
N TYR A 80 -4.10 -0.38 5.37
CA TYR A 80 -2.94 -0.44 6.27
C TYR A 80 -3.31 -0.63 7.75
N MET A 81 -4.60 -0.57 8.11
CA MET A 81 -5.07 -0.70 9.49
C MET A 81 -5.56 -2.11 9.83
N LYS A 82 -6.08 -2.86 8.85
CA LYS A 82 -6.78 -4.14 9.07
C LYS A 82 -5.92 -5.41 9.03
N ARG A 83 -4.72 -5.40 8.43
CA ARG A 83 -3.95 -6.64 8.14
C ARG A 83 -2.43 -6.43 8.18
N ASP A 84 -1.69 -7.50 8.47
CA ASP A 84 -0.24 -7.58 8.23
C ASP A 84 -0.02 -7.72 6.71
N VAL A 85 -0.06 -6.58 6.01
CA VAL A 85 -0.04 -6.50 4.53
C VAL A 85 1.36 -6.61 3.92
N PHE A 86 2.41 -6.73 4.75
CA PHE A 86 3.81 -6.70 4.34
C PHE A 86 4.52 -8.05 4.60
N GLY A 87 5.32 -8.53 3.64
CA GLY A 87 6.09 -9.77 3.72
C GLY A 87 5.63 -10.86 2.74
N SER A 88 6.32 -12.01 2.73
CA SER A 88 6.04 -13.15 1.83
C SER A 88 4.66 -13.82 2.02
N GLN A 89 3.92 -13.45 3.06
CA GLN A 89 2.54 -13.88 3.35
C GLN A 89 1.50 -12.74 3.17
N GLY A 90 1.94 -11.54 2.79
CA GLY A 90 1.11 -10.38 2.47
C GLY A 90 1.12 -10.05 0.97
N ASP A 91 0.35 -9.04 0.57
CA ASP A 91 0.21 -8.63 -0.84
C ASP A 91 1.35 -7.73 -1.35
N PHE A 92 2.26 -7.28 -0.46
CA PHE A 92 3.40 -6.41 -0.80
C PHE A 92 4.74 -7.09 -0.49
N ILE A 93 5.50 -7.42 -1.55
CA ILE A 93 6.94 -7.63 -1.50
C ILE A 93 7.58 -6.30 -1.89
N THR A 94 8.13 -5.57 -0.93
CA THR A 94 8.81 -4.28 -1.18
C THR A 94 10.31 -4.49 -1.42
N SER A 95 11.00 -3.56 -2.08
CA SER A 95 12.43 -3.75 -2.46
C SER A 95 13.38 -4.12 -1.30
N PRO A 96 13.22 -3.63 -0.05
CA PRO A 96 14.03 -4.05 1.09
C PRO A 96 13.74 -5.49 1.54
N GLU A 97 12.56 -6.03 1.23
CA GLU A 97 12.21 -7.42 1.49
C GLU A 97 12.75 -8.38 0.41
N ILE A 98 13.13 -7.86 -0.76
CA ILE A 98 13.73 -8.63 -1.86
C ILE A 98 15.24 -8.85 -1.62
N SER A 99 15.95 -7.85 -1.10
CA SER A 99 17.39 -7.99 -0.84
C SER A 99 17.90 -7.07 0.27
N GLN A 100 18.55 -7.68 1.26
CA GLN A 100 19.34 -7.00 2.30
C GLN A 100 20.38 -6.04 1.71
N LEU A 101 20.92 -6.33 0.51
CA LEU A 101 21.90 -5.47 -0.15
C LEU A 101 21.35 -4.07 -0.43
N PHE A 102 20.04 -3.94 -0.70
CA PHE A 102 19.42 -2.64 -0.92
C PHE A 102 19.54 -1.75 0.33
N GLY A 103 19.15 -2.28 1.49
CA GLY A 103 19.25 -1.54 2.75
C GLY A 103 20.69 -1.21 3.14
N GLU A 104 21.62 -2.14 2.90
CA GLU A 104 23.04 -1.90 3.15
C GLU A 104 23.61 -0.78 2.26
N MET A 105 23.25 -0.76 0.97
CA MET A 105 23.68 0.30 0.04
C MET A 105 23.15 1.67 0.46
N ILE A 106 21.90 1.75 0.89
CA ILE A 106 21.34 2.98 1.45
C ILE A 106 22.10 3.38 2.72
N GLY A 107 22.42 2.44 3.62
CA GLY A 107 23.19 2.73 4.83
C GLY A 107 24.58 3.30 4.53
N VAL A 108 25.29 2.75 3.54
CA VAL A 108 26.59 3.27 3.08
C VAL A 108 26.43 4.67 2.49
N TRP A 109 25.40 4.90 1.68
CA TRP A 109 25.11 6.22 1.11
C TRP A 109 24.85 7.26 2.20
N VAL A 110 23.98 6.95 3.19
CA VAL A 110 23.70 7.86 4.31
C VAL A 110 24.99 8.20 5.07
N LEU A 111 25.83 7.21 5.37
CA LEU A 111 27.08 7.43 6.07
C LEU A 111 28.06 8.29 5.27
N SER A 112 28.14 8.06 3.96
CA SER A 112 28.99 8.85 3.05
C SER A 112 28.55 10.31 3.01
N GLU A 113 27.25 10.56 2.84
CA GLU A 113 26.70 11.92 2.79
C GLU A 113 26.83 12.63 4.12
N TRP A 114 26.47 11.98 5.24
CA TRP A 114 26.59 12.58 6.57
C TRP A 114 28.00 13.08 6.84
N ARG A 115 29.03 12.27 6.55
CA ARG A 115 30.45 12.63 6.74
C ARG A 115 30.91 13.82 5.89
N LYS A 116 30.25 14.12 4.77
CA LYS A 116 30.58 15.27 3.92
C LYS A 116 30.04 16.57 4.50
N PHE A 117 28.89 16.52 5.17
CA PHE A 117 28.17 17.72 5.59
C PHE A 117 28.38 18.08 7.06
N SER A 118 28.47 17.11 7.98
CA SER A 118 28.61 17.42 9.40
C SER A 118 29.21 16.26 10.22
N ASN A 119 29.80 16.61 11.37
CA ASN A 119 30.17 15.67 12.44
C ASN A 119 29.15 15.64 13.60
N ASP A 120 28.08 16.42 13.49
CA ASP A 120 26.96 16.48 14.44
C ASP A 120 26.23 15.13 14.53
N PRO A 121 25.52 14.86 15.64
CA PRO A 121 24.63 13.71 15.73
C PRO A 121 23.61 13.67 14.59
N LEU A 122 23.49 12.51 13.96
CA LEU A 122 22.60 12.26 12.83
C LEU A 122 21.23 11.78 13.31
N GLN A 123 20.19 12.39 12.76
CA GLN A 123 18.84 11.84 12.78
C GLN A 123 18.55 11.10 11.47
N LEU A 124 18.39 9.79 11.52
CA LEU A 124 17.85 9.03 10.39
C LEU A 124 16.32 9.06 10.49
N VAL A 125 15.66 9.73 9.55
CA VAL A 125 14.21 9.85 9.52
C VAL A 125 13.66 8.96 8.41
N GLU A 126 12.79 8.01 8.74
CA GLU A 126 12.11 7.16 7.75
C GLU A 126 10.60 7.43 7.74
N LEU A 127 10.07 7.76 6.56
CA LEU A 127 8.64 8.00 6.34
C LEU A 127 7.97 6.70 5.89
N GLY A 128 6.99 6.22 6.65
CA GLY A 128 6.30 4.97 6.36
C GLY A 128 7.24 3.76 6.32
N PRO A 129 7.92 3.41 7.43
CA PRO A 129 8.98 2.39 7.44
C PRO A 129 8.48 0.94 7.25
N GLY A 130 7.17 0.72 7.06
CA GLY A 130 6.59 -0.62 6.92
C GLY A 130 6.90 -1.50 8.13
N ARG A 131 7.63 -2.60 7.93
CA ARG A 131 8.07 -3.50 9.02
C ARG A 131 9.35 -3.04 9.73
N GLY A 132 9.97 -1.95 9.28
CA GLY A 132 11.26 -1.44 9.76
C GLY A 132 12.48 -2.19 9.20
N THR A 133 12.30 -3.00 8.15
CA THR A 133 13.37 -3.81 7.54
C THR A 133 14.51 -2.95 7.00
N LEU A 134 14.19 -1.85 6.31
CA LEU A 134 15.17 -0.93 5.76
C LEU A 134 16.01 -0.28 6.87
N SER A 135 15.36 0.33 7.87
CA SER A 135 16.03 0.83 9.08
C SER A 135 16.93 -0.22 9.75
N LYS A 136 16.46 -1.47 9.84
CA LYS A 136 17.23 -2.56 10.45
C LYS A 136 18.52 -2.84 9.69
N ASP A 137 18.48 -2.86 8.36
CA ASP A 137 19.66 -3.10 7.53
C ASP A 137 20.63 -1.91 7.55
N ILE A 138 20.11 -0.68 7.55
CA ILE A 138 20.94 0.53 7.71
C ILE A 138 21.68 0.51 9.06
N LEU A 139 20.99 0.12 10.15
CA LEU A 139 21.61 0.01 11.47
C LEU A 139 22.75 -1.02 11.52
N LYS A 140 22.66 -2.13 10.76
CA LYS A 140 23.77 -3.10 10.64
C LYS A 140 25.01 -2.45 10.04
N VAL A 141 24.85 -1.63 9.00
CA VAL A 141 25.95 -0.88 8.40
C VAL A 141 26.55 0.09 9.41
N PHE A 142 25.71 0.88 10.09
CA PHE A 142 26.16 1.83 11.10
C PHE A 142 26.94 1.17 12.25
N LYS A 143 26.54 -0.04 12.65
CA LYS A 143 27.29 -0.85 13.61
C LYS A 143 28.69 -1.20 13.11
N GLN A 144 28.83 -1.63 11.85
CA GLN A 144 30.13 -1.98 11.26
C GLN A 144 31.10 -0.80 11.21
N PHE A 145 30.59 0.42 11.02
CA PHE A 145 31.40 1.64 10.99
C PHE A 145 31.53 2.35 12.37
N ALA A 146 31.07 1.72 13.46
CA ALA A 146 31.19 2.21 14.83
C ALA A 146 30.65 3.63 15.09
N VAL A 147 29.54 3.99 14.43
CA VAL A 147 28.93 5.34 14.54
C VAL A 147 27.75 5.43 15.52
N GLY A 148 27.39 4.33 16.18
CA GLY A 148 26.11 4.17 16.93
C GLY A 148 25.78 5.31 17.91
N ASN A 149 26.75 5.77 18.71
CA ASN A 149 26.44 6.78 19.74
C ASN A 149 26.07 8.17 19.18
N LYS A 150 26.25 8.40 17.88
CA LYS A 150 25.88 9.65 17.20
C LYS A 150 24.58 9.54 16.42
N ILE A 151 23.88 8.40 16.47
CA ILE A 151 22.74 8.15 15.59
C ILE A 151 21.47 7.98 16.40
N SER A 152 20.42 8.63 15.91
CA SER A 152 19.04 8.47 16.40
C SER A 152 18.12 8.16 15.24
N ILE A 153 17.20 7.24 15.45
CA ILE A 153 16.24 6.78 14.45
C ILE A 153 14.88 7.42 14.75
N HIS A 154 14.26 8.00 13.74
CA HIS A 154 13.01 8.73 13.83
C HIS A 154 12.04 8.17 12.78
N LEU A 155 11.00 7.46 13.22
CA LEU A 155 10.07 6.75 12.36
C LEU A 155 8.75 7.51 12.31
N VAL A 156 8.31 7.92 11.12
CA VAL A 156 6.99 8.56 10.93
C VAL A 156 6.00 7.49 10.50
N GLU A 157 5.20 7.03 11.45
CA GLU A 157 4.26 5.92 11.31
C GLU A 157 2.99 6.21 12.10
N VAL A 158 1.83 6.09 11.46
CA VAL A 158 0.52 6.36 12.08
C VAL A 158 -0.16 5.10 12.58
N SER A 159 0.25 3.91 12.11
CA SER A 159 -0.32 2.63 12.48
C SER A 159 0.26 2.11 13.80
N PRO A 160 -0.56 1.96 14.86
CA PRO A 160 -0.10 1.40 16.12
C PRO A 160 0.44 -0.03 15.96
N ALA A 161 -0.19 -0.84 15.11
CA ALA A 161 0.20 -2.22 14.83
C ALA A 161 1.59 -2.29 14.19
N LEU A 162 1.86 -1.49 13.15
CA LEU A 162 3.17 -1.46 12.49
C LEU A 162 4.24 -0.91 13.44
N SER A 163 3.92 0.12 14.24
CA SER A 163 4.86 0.65 15.23
C SER A 163 5.32 -0.41 16.25
N ALA A 164 4.43 -1.33 16.64
CA ALA A 164 4.75 -2.42 17.54
C ALA A 164 5.64 -3.50 16.87
N ILE A 165 5.37 -3.82 15.61
CA ILE A 165 6.21 -4.72 14.80
C ILE A 165 7.61 -4.12 14.63
N GLN A 166 7.70 -2.86 14.26
CA GLN A 166 8.96 -2.12 14.10
C GLN A 166 9.75 -2.10 15.43
N ALA A 167 9.09 -1.82 16.55
CA ALA A 167 9.73 -1.82 17.86
C ALA A 167 10.30 -3.21 18.22
N THR A 168 9.56 -4.28 17.93
CA THR A 168 10.04 -5.67 18.11
C THR A 168 11.24 -5.97 17.22
N ASN A 169 11.25 -5.46 15.99
CA ASN A 169 12.31 -5.73 15.02
C ASN A 169 13.60 -4.94 15.28
N LEU A 170 13.49 -3.75 15.87
CA LEU A 170 14.58 -2.77 16.00
C LEU A 170 15.10 -2.63 17.43
N CYS A 171 14.28 -2.85 18.45
CA CYS A 171 14.58 -2.47 19.82
C CYS A 171 14.67 -3.66 20.78
N VAL A 172 15.56 -3.54 21.77
CA VAL A 172 15.61 -4.46 22.94
C VAL A 172 14.62 -4.03 24.03
N SER A 173 14.29 -2.74 24.07
CA SER A 173 13.27 -2.18 24.95
C SER A 173 12.52 -1.08 24.23
N SER A 174 11.21 -1.04 24.40
CA SER A 174 10.36 0.05 23.91
C SER A 174 9.23 0.31 24.89
N LYS A 175 8.73 1.54 24.89
CA LYS A 175 7.56 1.95 25.67
C LYS A 175 6.74 2.96 24.89
N GLU A 176 5.44 2.92 25.11
CA GLU A 176 4.54 3.98 24.69
C GLU A 176 4.66 5.15 25.67
N ILE A 177 4.48 6.36 25.15
CA ILE A 177 4.56 7.58 25.93
C ILE A 177 3.29 8.38 25.68
N GLU A 178 2.71 8.88 26.77
CA GLU A 178 1.66 9.87 26.67
C GLU A 178 2.23 11.16 26.08
N MET A 179 1.78 11.50 24.88
CA MET A 179 2.13 12.76 24.24
C MET A 179 1.66 13.92 25.13
N ASN A 180 2.58 14.78 25.49
CA ASN A 180 2.30 16.02 26.19
C ASN A 180 2.85 17.19 25.37
N GLY A 181 2.58 18.44 25.77
CA GLY A 181 3.01 19.62 25.02
C GLY A 181 4.51 19.61 24.62
N CYS A 182 5.36 18.96 25.41
CA CYS A 182 6.80 18.84 25.21
C CYS A 182 7.24 17.62 24.38
N LEU A 183 6.61 16.46 24.56
CA LEU A 183 6.95 15.22 23.85
C LEU A 183 6.02 15.00 22.67
N LYS A 184 6.59 15.06 21.47
CA LYS A 184 5.85 14.93 20.20
C LYS A 184 5.85 13.51 19.63
N HIS A 185 6.65 12.60 20.18
CA HIS A 185 6.62 11.17 19.85
C HIS A 185 5.69 10.40 20.78
N TYR A 186 5.02 9.36 20.25
CA TYR A 186 4.10 8.51 21.01
C TYR A 186 4.71 7.18 21.46
N ARG A 187 5.88 6.81 20.91
CA ARG A 187 6.65 5.63 21.32
C ARG A 187 8.13 5.95 21.26
N GLU A 188 8.90 5.35 22.17
CA GLU A 188 10.36 5.36 22.11
C GLU A 188 10.95 3.99 22.45
N GLY A 189 12.17 3.75 21.99
CA GLY A 189 12.88 2.52 22.23
C GLY A 189 14.39 2.69 22.13
N THR A 190 15.09 1.61 22.46
CA THR A 190 16.55 1.53 22.36
C THR A 190 16.94 0.26 21.62
N THR A 191 17.81 0.39 20.63
CA THR A 191 18.38 -0.73 19.87
C THR A 191 19.39 -1.53 20.70
N GLN A 192 19.80 -2.71 20.23
CA GLN A 192 20.84 -3.52 20.87
C GLN A 192 22.17 -2.74 21.01
N GLU A 193 22.47 -1.88 20.05
CA GLU A 193 23.67 -1.05 19.98
C GLU A 193 23.54 0.27 20.77
N GLY A 194 22.42 0.50 21.47
CA GLY A 194 22.20 1.69 22.29
C GLY A 194 21.65 2.92 21.55
N ASN A 195 21.45 2.84 20.22
CA ASN A 195 20.79 3.92 19.46
C ASN A 195 19.35 4.12 19.95
N ARG A 196 18.93 5.39 20.03
CA ARG A 196 17.54 5.76 20.37
C ARG A 196 16.65 5.66 19.14
N VAL A 197 15.44 5.16 19.32
CA VAL A 197 14.40 5.08 18.28
C VAL A 197 13.15 5.81 18.78
N PHE A 198 12.55 6.64 17.95
CA PHE A 198 11.37 7.44 18.27
C PHE A 198 10.31 7.31 17.17
N TRP A 199 9.03 7.26 17.54
CA TRP A 199 7.91 7.17 16.59
C TRP A 199 6.99 8.39 16.66
N TYR A 200 6.61 8.89 15.49
CA TYR A 200 5.85 10.12 15.32
C TYR A 200 4.63 9.90 14.43
N ASN A 201 3.54 10.60 14.71
CA ASN A 201 2.35 10.62 13.85
C ASN A 201 2.53 11.57 12.66
N SER A 202 3.41 12.57 12.77
CA SER A 202 3.68 13.54 11.72
C SER A 202 5.16 13.81 11.56
N VAL A 203 5.59 14.08 10.33
CA VAL A 203 6.95 14.58 10.06
C VAL A 203 7.23 15.92 10.74
N HIS A 204 6.18 16.72 11.01
CA HIS A 204 6.31 18.01 11.69
C HIS A 204 6.71 17.88 13.17
N ASP A 205 6.48 16.70 13.75
CA ASP A 205 6.79 16.41 15.15
C ASP A 205 8.26 15.98 15.36
N VAL A 206 8.97 15.70 14.26
CA VAL A 206 10.40 15.34 14.30
C VAL A 206 11.22 16.58 14.70
N PRO A 207 12.14 16.47 15.68
CA PRO A 207 12.98 17.60 16.09
C PRO A 207 13.80 18.16 14.92
N ARG A 208 13.91 19.49 14.82
CA ARG A 208 14.72 20.16 13.80
C ARG A 208 16.21 20.09 14.15
N LYS A 209 16.90 19.02 13.77
CA LYS A 209 18.36 18.88 13.84
C LYS A 209 18.91 18.43 12.48
N PHE A 210 20.19 18.07 12.40
CA PHE A 210 20.74 17.50 11.20
C PHE A 210 20.11 16.12 10.94
N SER A 211 19.39 16.00 9.83
CA SER A 211 18.60 14.81 9.52
C SER A 211 18.82 14.36 8.08
N VAL A 212 18.78 13.04 7.87
CA VAL A 212 18.66 12.43 6.54
C VAL A 212 17.30 11.75 6.47
N PHE A 213 16.50 12.13 5.47
CA PHE A 213 15.16 11.60 5.26
C PHE A 213 15.18 10.48 4.21
N ILE A 214 14.50 9.39 4.53
CA ILE A 214 14.27 8.24 3.66
C ILE A 214 12.75 8.09 3.51
N ALA A 215 12.30 7.91 2.28
CA ALA A 215 10.88 7.78 1.93
C ALA A 215 10.74 6.76 0.80
N HIS A 216 11.07 5.51 1.09
CA HIS A 216 11.05 4.42 0.13
C HIS A 216 9.63 3.86 0.01
N GLU A 217 9.06 3.84 -1.21
CA GLU A 217 7.67 3.41 -1.46
C GLU A 217 6.63 4.13 -0.57
N PHE A 218 6.93 5.39 -0.22
CA PHE A 218 6.06 6.22 0.60
C PHE A 218 5.15 7.12 -0.26
N PHE A 219 5.70 7.75 -1.29
CA PHE A 219 5.00 8.78 -2.07
C PHE A 219 3.94 8.22 -3.03
N ASP A 220 4.10 6.99 -3.49
CA ASP A 220 3.14 6.27 -4.31
C ASP A 220 1.88 5.87 -3.52
N ALA A 221 1.99 5.75 -2.20
CA ALA A 221 0.86 5.52 -1.30
C ALA A 221 0.12 6.80 -0.86
N LEU A 222 0.62 8.00 -1.22
CA LEU A 222 -0.02 9.24 -0.80
C LEU A 222 -1.30 9.52 -1.60
N PRO A 223 -2.35 10.07 -0.94
CA PRO A 223 -3.55 10.51 -1.63
C PRO A 223 -3.25 11.54 -2.73
N ILE A 224 -3.76 11.30 -3.94
CA ILE A 224 -3.61 12.20 -5.07
C ILE A 224 -4.93 12.83 -5.50
N HIS A 225 -4.86 14.08 -5.96
CA HIS A 225 -5.94 14.70 -6.69
C HIS A 225 -5.83 14.35 -8.18
N LYS A 226 -6.96 14.02 -8.80
CA LYS A 226 -7.06 13.81 -10.24
C LYS A 226 -7.91 14.93 -10.82
N PHE A 227 -7.37 15.61 -11.82
CA PHE A 227 -8.07 16.64 -12.58
C PHE A 227 -8.27 16.17 -14.01
N HIS A 228 -9.40 16.56 -14.60
CA HIS A 228 -9.71 16.35 -16.00
C HIS A 228 -9.86 17.71 -16.69
N LYS A 229 -9.15 17.89 -17.82
CA LYS A 229 -9.24 19.13 -18.59
C LYS A 229 -10.45 19.06 -19.52
N ASN A 230 -11.43 19.96 -19.32
CA ASN A 230 -12.61 20.07 -20.16
C ASN A 230 -12.81 21.51 -20.64
N SER A 231 -13.00 21.70 -21.95
CA SER A 231 -13.22 23.02 -22.58
C SER A 231 -12.25 24.12 -22.13
N GLY A 232 -10.98 23.78 -21.91
CA GLY A 232 -9.93 24.73 -21.49
C GLY A 232 -9.78 24.91 -19.97
N TYR A 233 -10.69 24.39 -19.16
CA TYR A 233 -10.65 24.47 -17.70
C TYR A 233 -10.24 23.13 -17.07
N TRP A 234 -9.68 23.16 -15.86
CA TRP A 234 -9.40 21.97 -15.05
C TRP A 234 -10.52 21.80 -14.03
N SER A 235 -11.10 20.61 -13.98
CA SER A 235 -12.12 20.19 -13.00
C SER A 235 -11.74 18.88 -12.35
#